data_AF-A0A946DPF8-F1
#
_entry.id   AF-A0A946DPF8-F1
#
_cell.length_a   1.000
_cell.length_b   1.000
_cell.length_c   1.000
_cell.angle_alpha   90.00
_cell.angle_beta   90.00
_cell.angle_gamma   90.00
#
_symmetry.space_group_name_H-M   'P 1'
#
loop_
_entity.id
_entity.type
_entity.pdbx_description
1 polymer ?
#
loop_
_entity_poly.entity_id
_entity_poly.type
_entity_poly.pdbx_seq_one_letter_code
_entity_poly.pdbx_strand_id
1 'polypeptide(L)'
;MMKVSSLFLIAATVASVCPTAKAQSQYRSDRSTFAARRHMDVLADRLWKDANTVCWEMYRHYSHNREFRETYREMYRVMKDAQHIHDLVHEGAHYGRHDVDHIASDLHEIDKLFHHIEDDIRGWSSSYRGHSAHYGSGHHDYGHAVHGHGYGDALTRKMRYVEQTLHHLMADYGVKSQLVEQEPHSAPPPPAGLPPAVNGVVPLLRTPIN
;
A
#
# COMPACT_ATOMS: atom_id res chain seq x y z
N MET A 1 -13.28 86.26 29.54
CA MET A 1 -13.75 84.86 29.53
C MET A 1 -13.61 84.33 28.11
N MET A 2 -12.51 83.63 27.80
CA MET A 2 -12.24 83.05 26.48
C MET A 2 -12.35 81.53 26.58
N LYS A 3 -13.18 80.91 25.74
CA LYS A 3 -13.20 79.46 25.51
C LYS A 3 -12.52 79.18 24.18
N VAL A 4 -11.42 78.43 24.21
CA VAL A 4 -10.73 77.89 23.04
C VAL A 4 -11.21 76.45 22.84
N SER A 5 -11.86 76.19 21.70
CA SER A 5 -12.30 74.86 21.28
C SER A 5 -11.13 74.11 20.63
N SER A 6 -10.70 73.00 21.24
CA SER A 6 -9.74 72.07 20.64
C SER A 6 -10.46 71.07 19.73
N LEU A 7 -10.08 71.05 18.45
CA LEU A 7 -10.37 70.01 17.49
C LEU A 7 -9.32 68.90 17.64
N PHE A 8 -9.74 67.68 17.97
CA PHE A 8 -8.90 66.49 17.88
C PHE A 8 -9.18 65.76 16.55
N LEU A 9 -8.17 65.72 15.68
CA LEU A 9 -8.10 64.78 14.56
C LEU A 9 -7.92 63.36 15.13
N ILE A 10 -8.79 62.42 14.75
CA ILE A 10 -8.56 60.99 14.95
C ILE A 10 -7.92 60.45 13.67
N ALA A 11 -6.62 60.21 13.70
CA ALA A 11 -5.93 59.44 12.67
C ALA A 11 -6.23 57.95 12.89
N ALA A 12 -6.97 57.32 11.97
CA ALA A 12 -7.20 55.89 11.98
C ALA A 12 -5.96 55.15 11.44
N THR A 13 -5.15 54.61 12.35
CA THR A 13 -4.06 53.69 12.00
C THR A 13 -4.65 52.31 11.74
N VAL A 14 -4.59 51.83 10.50
CA VAL A 14 -4.91 50.43 10.17
C VAL A 14 -3.72 49.58 10.62
N ALA A 15 -3.86 48.92 11.78
CA ALA A 15 -2.90 47.92 12.23
C ALA A 15 -3.00 46.69 11.31
N SER A 16 -1.95 46.43 10.53
CA SER A 16 -1.75 45.16 9.84
C SER A 16 -1.58 44.07 10.90
N VAL A 17 -2.60 43.24 11.10
CA VAL A 17 -2.57 42.13 12.04
C VAL A 17 -1.73 41.02 11.40
N CYS A 18 -0.44 40.96 11.75
CA CYS A 18 0.37 39.77 11.52
C CYS A 18 -0.25 38.60 12.32
N PRO A 19 -0.66 37.49 11.68
CA PRO A 19 -1.15 36.34 12.42
C PRO A 19 -0.02 35.79 13.30
N THR A 20 -0.33 35.61 14.59
CA THR A 20 0.58 35.06 15.59
C THR A 20 1.03 33.65 15.19
N ALA A 21 2.29 33.31 15.46
CA ALA A 21 2.93 32.04 15.06
C ALA A 21 2.12 30.77 15.45
N LYS A 22 1.29 30.83 16.51
CA LYS A 22 0.38 29.74 16.91
C LYS A 22 -0.73 29.48 15.89
N ALA A 23 -1.32 30.52 15.31
CA ALA A 23 -2.36 30.39 14.28
C ALA A 23 -1.78 29.82 12.97
N GLN A 24 -0.55 30.19 12.62
CA GLN A 24 0.16 29.62 11.48
C GLN A 24 0.53 28.14 11.70
N SER A 25 0.88 27.75 12.93
CA SER A 25 1.18 26.36 13.30
C SER A 25 -0.05 25.45 13.22
N GLN A 26 -1.20 25.90 13.74
CA GLN A 26 -2.45 25.13 13.67
C GLN A 26 -2.95 25.01 12.22
N TYR A 27 -2.90 26.09 11.44
CA TYR A 27 -3.30 26.07 10.04
C TYR A 27 -2.42 25.16 9.16
N ARG A 28 -1.11 25.08 9.45
CA ARG A 28 -0.20 24.13 8.78
C ARG A 28 -0.48 22.67 9.18
N SER A 29 -0.79 22.43 10.46
CA SER A 29 -1.16 21.11 10.97
C SER A 29 -2.44 20.60 10.28
N ASP A 30 -3.50 21.42 10.23
CA ASP A 30 -4.78 21.03 9.63
C ASP A 30 -4.69 20.77 8.12
N ARG A 31 -3.83 21.52 7.42
CA ARG A 31 -3.61 21.30 5.98
C ARG A 31 -2.83 20.01 5.71
N SER A 32 -1.88 19.65 6.58
CA SER A 32 -1.12 18.40 6.47
C SER A 32 -2.00 17.17 6.74
N THR A 33 -2.88 17.26 7.75
CA THR A 33 -3.83 16.18 8.06
C THR A 33 -4.91 16.04 6.99
N PHE A 34 -5.41 17.15 6.45
CA PHE A 34 -6.36 17.10 5.32
C PHE A 34 -5.74 16.48 4.06
N ALA A 35 -4.52 16.88 3.70
CA ALA A 35 -3.82 16.32 2.54
C ALA A 35 -3.54 14.82 2.70
N ALA A 36 -3.12 14.38 3.88
CA ALA A 36 -2.93 12.97 4.20
C ALA A 36 -4.24 12.17 4.11
N ARG A 37 -5.35 12.69 4.69
CA ARG A 37 -6.67 12.03 4.60
C ARG A 37 -7.16 11.89 3.17
N ARG A 38 -7.02 12.94 2.37
CA ARG A 38 -7.38 12.90 0.94
C ARG A 38 -6.52 11.88 0.17
N HIS A 39 -5.24 11.74 0.52
CA HIS A 39 -4.39 10.74 -0.11
C HIS A 39 -4.86 9.32 0.19
N MET A 40 -5.17 9.03 1.46
CA MET A 40 -5.70 7.74 1.88
C MET A 40 -7.04 7.41 1.20
N ASP A 41 -7.94 8.39 1.06
CA ASP A 41 -9.21 8.26 0.33
C ASP A 41 -8.98 7.82 -1.14
N VAL A 42 -8.02 8.46 -1.81
CA VAL A 42 -7.64 8.09 -3.19
C VAL A 42 -7.05 6.67 -3.28
N LEU A 43 -6.23 6.26 -2.31
CA LEU A 43 -5.67 4.91 -2.27
C LEU A 43 -6.75 3.86 -2.01
N ALA A 44 -7.69 4.12 -1.10
CA ALA A 44 -8.79 3.21 -0.80
C ALA A 44 -9.76 3.05 -1.99
N ASP A 45 -10.12 4.16 -2.66
CA ASP A 45 -10.92 4.12 -3.89
C ASP A 45 -10.23 3.30 -4.99
N ARG A 46 -8.91 3.50 -5.16
CA ARG A 46 -8.13 2.75 -6.13
C ARG A 46 -8.07 1.25 -5.80
N LEU A 47 -7.84 0.90 -4.53
CA LEU A 47 -7.79 -0.50 -4.08
C LEU A 47 -9.09 -1.23 -4.42
N TRP A 48 -10.24 -0.62 -4.12
CA TRP A 48 -11.55 -1.19 -4.44
C TRP A 48 -11.75 -1.37 -5.95
N LYS A 49 -11.43 -0.36 -6.76
CA LYS A 49 -11.57 -0.41 -8.22
C LYS A 49 -10.66 -1.46 -8.87
N ASP A 50 -9.43 -1.57 -8.40
CA ASP A 50 -8.48 -2.57 -8.90
C ASP A 50 -8.93 -3.99 -8.49
N ALA A 51 -9.41 -4.19 -7.26
CA ALA A 51 -9.97 -5.47 -6.81
C ALA A 51 -11.22 -5.90 -7.61
N ASN A 52 -12.11 -4.96 -7.92
CA ASN A 52 -13.27 -5.21 -8.79
C ASN A 52 -12.81 -5.59 -10.21
N THR A 53 -11.79 -4.92 -10.72
CA THR A 53 -11.19 -5.22 -12.03
C THR A 53 -10.61 -6.64 -12.08
N VAL A 54 -9.99 -7.11 -10.99
CA VAL A 54 -9.55 -8.49 -10.85
C VAL A 54 -10.74 -9.46 -10.86
N CYS A 55 -11.81 -9.19 -10.11
CA CYS A 55 -13.01 -10.03 -10.12
C CYS A 55 -13.56 -10.19 -11.55
N TRP A 56 -13.68 -9.10 -12.30
CA TRP A 56 -14.12 -9.15 -13.69
C TRP A 56 -13.20 -10.00 -14.57
N GLU A 57 -11.89 -9.84 -14.43
CA GLU A 57 -10.89 -10.62 -15.16
C GLU A 57 -11.01 -12.12 -14.85
N MET A 58 -11.06 -12.49 -13.56
CA MET A 58 -11.21 -13.87 -13.10
C MET A 58 -12.47 -14.50 -13.68
N TYR A 59 -13.63 -13.84 -13.54
CA TYR A 59 -14.91 -14.38 -13.99
C TYR A 59 -14.93 -14.61 -15.50
N ARG A 60 -14.42 -13.64 -16.27
CA ARG A 60 -14.50 -13.69 -17.73
C ARG A 60 -13.50 -14.66 -18.36
N HIS A 61 -12.31 -14.75 -17.80
CA HIS A 61 -11.18 -15.41 -18.46
C HIS A 61 -10.68 -16.68 -17.74
N TYR A 62 -11.03 -16.88 -16.47
CA TYR A 62 -10.48 -17.94 -15.64
C TYR A 62 -11.54 -18.82 -14.97
N SER A 63 -12.83 -18.61 -15.26
CA SER A 63 -13.95 -19.36 -14.67
C SER A 63 -13.97 -20.88 -14.93
N HIS A 64 -13.16 -21.34 -15.88
CA HIS A 64 -13.00 -22.74 -16.23
C HIS A 64 -11.91 -23.46 -15.40
N ASN A 65 -11.08 -22.73 -14.64
CA ASN A 65 -10.05 -23.34 -13.81
C ASN A 65 -10.67 -24.10 -12.64
N ARG A 66 -9.97 -25.14 -12.17
CA ARG A 66 -10.33 -25.83 -10.92
C ARG A 66 -10.26 -24.82 -9.77
N GLU A 67 -11.08 -25.04 -8.74
CA GLU A 67 -11.14 -24.18 -7.55
C GLU A 67 -11.61 -22.74 -7.79
N PHE A 68 -11.88 -22.35 -9.04
CA PHE A 68 -12.35 -21.02 -9.41
C PHE A 68 -13.45 -20.47 -8.50
N ARG A 69 -14.46 -21.29 -8.17
CA ARG A 69 -15.60 -20.83 -7.36
C ARG A 69 -15.19 -20.37 -5.96
N GLU A 70 -14.22 -21.05 -5.36
CA GLU A 70 -13.73 -20.74 -4.02
C GLU A 70 -12.83 -19.51 -4.05
N THR A 71 -11.77 -19.56 -4.87
CA THR A 71 -10.83 -18.45 -5.02
C THR A 71 -11.52 -17.15 -5.52
N TYR A 72 -12.53 -17.25 -6.39
CA TYR A 72 -13.34 -16.09 -6.80
C TYR A 72 -14.17 -15.52 -5.65
N ARG A 73 -14.76 -16.38 -4.80
CA ARG A 73 -15.50 -15.92 -3.61
C ARG A 73 -14.58 -15.18 -2.65
N GLU A 74 -13.35 -15.65 -2.48
CA GLU A 74 -12.33 -15.00 -1.66
C GLU A 74 -11.91 -13.65 -2.25
N MET A 75 -11.64 -13.59 -3.55
CA MET A 75 -11.32 -12.32 -4.21
C MET A 75 -12.50 -11.32 -4.14
N TYR A 76 -13.73 -11.81 -4.25
CA TYR A 76 -14.91 -10.98 -4.08
C TYR A 76 -15.02 -10.43 -2.64
N ARG A 77 -14.64 -11.23 -1.64
CA ARG A 77 -14.53 -10.74 -0.25
C ARG A 77 -13.48 -9.64 -0.13
N VAL A 78 -12.28 -9.80 -0.69
CA VAL A 78 -11.26 -8.74 -0.75
C VAL A 78 -11.82 -7.44 -1.34
N MET A 79 -12.56 -7.53 -2.46
CA MET A 79 -13.20 -6.36 -3.07
C MET A 79 -14.23 -5.70 -2.14
N LYS A 80 -15.03 -6.50 -1.42
CA LYS A 80 -16.04 -5.99 -0.47
C LYS A 80 -15.40 -5.33 0.74
N ASP A 81 -14.32 -5.88 1.26
CA ASP A 81 -13.58 -5.33 2.40
C ASP A 81 -12.86 -4.04 1.97
N ALA A 82 -12.27 -3.99 0.77
CA ALA A 82 -11.70 -2.77 0.20
C ALA A 82 -12.76 -1.66 0.00
N GLN A 83 -13.97 -2.03 -0.43
CA GLN A 83 -15.10 -1.09 -0.52
C GLN A 83 -15.45 -0.53 0.87
N HIS A 84 -15.49 -1.39 1.88
CA HIS A 84 -15.81 -0.97 3.24
C HIS A 84 -14.76 0.02 3.79
N ILE A 85 -13.48 -0.26 3.59
CA ILE A 85 -12.38 0.65 3.97
C ILE A 85 -12.51 1.98 3.23
N HIS A 86 -12.79 1.98 1.93
CA HIS A 86 -13.04 3.20 1.18
C HIS A 86 -14.16 4.03 1.81
N ASP A 87 -15.31 3.41 2.11
CA ASP A 87 -16.45 4.13 2.70
C ASP A 87 -16.08 4.73 4.07
N LEU A 88 -15.37 3.98 4.93
CA LEU A 88 -14.90 4.47 6.23
C LEU A 88 -13.88 5.62 6.12
N VAL A 89 -12.89 5.50 5.22
CA VAL A 89 -11.88 6.53 5.00
C VAL A 89 -12.51 7.78 4.40
N HIS A 90 -13.43 7.62 3.45
CA HIS A 90 -14.16 8.70 2.82
C HIS A 90 -14.99 9.48 3.86
N GLU A 91 -15.80 8.77 4.66
CA GLU A 91 -16.59 9.38 5.74
C GLU A 91 -15.69 10.03 6.81
N GLY A 92 -14.60 9.38 7.22
CA GLY A 92 -13.65 9.92 8.18
C GLY A 92 -12.92 11.17 7.66
N ALA A 93 -12.59 11.22 6.37
CA ALA A 93 -12.01 12.38 5.71
C ALA A 93 -12.98 13.56 5.68
N HIS A 94 -14.28 13.29 5.53
CA HIS A 94 -15.32 14.32 5.47
C HIS A 94 -15.82 14.80 6.85
N TYR A 95 -15.86 13.91 7.87
CA TYR A 95 -16.57 14.18 9.13
C TYR A 95 -15.71 14.04 10.41
N GLY A 96 -14.42 13.68 10.30
CA GLY A 96 -13.49 13.69 11.44
C GLY A 96 -13.78 12.65 12.53
N ARG A 97 -14.34 11.49 12.17
CA ARG A 97 -14.63 10.39 13.12
C ARG A 97 -13.42 9.51 13.44
N HIS A 98 -13.48 8.87 14.61
CA HIS A 98 -12.43 8.07 15.27
C HIS A 98 -12.60 6.55 15.08
N ASP A 99 -13.11 6.07 13.94
CA ASP A 99 -13.27 4.63 13.68
C ASP A 99 -11.96 4.01 13.13
N VAL A 100 -10.86 4.21 13.86
CA VAL A 100 -9.48 3.93 13.39
C VAL A 100 -9.08 2.46 13.58
N ASP A 101 -9.70 1.77 14.55
CA ASP A 101 -9.26 0.43 14.94
C ASP A 101 -9.76 -0.69 14.00
N HIS A 102 -10.86 -0.45 13.28
CA HIS A 102 -11.43 -1.46 12.36
C HIS A 102 -10.69 -1.52 11.03
N ILE A 103 -10.26 -0.37 10.48
CA ILE A 103 -9.57 -0.30 9.19
C ILE A 103 -8.23 -1.06 9.22
N ALA A 104 -7.47 -0.94 10.32
CA ALA A 104 -6.19 -1.64 10.44
C ALA A 104 -6.35 -3.17 10.45
N SER A 105 -7.40 -3.66 11.13
CA SER A 105 -7.74 -5.09 11.13
C SER A 105 -8.15 -5.55 9.73
N ASP A 106 -9.02 -4.80 9.06
CA ASP A 106 -9.50 -5.14 7.72
C ASP A 106 -8.35 -5.16 6.69
N LEU A 107 -7.41 -4.20 6.77
CA LEU A 107 -6.22 -4.18 5.91
C LEU A 107 -5.35 -5.43 6.09
N HIS A 108 -5.17 -5.91 7.33
CA HIS A 108 -4.44 -7.14 7.60
C HIS A 108 -5.18 -8.39 7.10
N GLU A 109 -6.50 -8.44 7.26
CA GLU A 109 -7.32 -9.54 6.75
C GLU A 109 -7.25 -9.60 5.22
N ILE A 110 -7.32 -8.45 4.55
CA ILE A 110 -7.16 -8.34 3.10
C ILE A 110 -5.77 -8.83 2.67
N ASP A 111 -4.68 -8.36 3.28
CA ASP A 111 -3.29 -8.75 2.94
C ASP A 111 -3.11 -10.28 2.99
N LYS A 112 -3.58 -10.89 4.09
CA LYS A 112 -3.50 -12.35 4.27
C LYS A 112 -4.34 -13.11 3.22
N LEU A 113 -5.58 -12.67 3.00
CA LEU A 113 -6.46 -13.32 2.03
C LEU A 113 -5.96 -13.14 0.60
N PHE A 114 -5.35 -11.99 0.30
CA PHE A 114 -4.79 -11.69 -1.00
C PHE A 114 -3.64 -12.62 -1.35
N HIS A 115 -2.70 -12.86 -0.42
CA HIS A 115 -1.62 -13.81 -0.65
C HIS A 115 -2.10 -15.26 -0.79
N HIS A 116 -3.16 -15.65 -0.08
CA HIS A 116 -3.81 -16.95 -0.30
C HIS A 116 -4.32 -17.09 -1.73
N ILE A 117 -5.04 -16.07 -2.22
CA ILE A 117 -5.55 -16.04 -3.59
C ILE A 117 -4.40 -16.08 -4.61
N GLU A 118 -3.30 -15.36 -4.37
CA GLU A 118 -2.13 -15.40 -5.24
C GLU A 118 -1.53 -16.80 -5.36
N ASP A 119 -1.43 -17.53 -4.24
CA ASP A 119 -0.96 -18.91 -4.23
C ASP A 119 -1.91 -19.82 -5.04
N ASP A 120 -3.23 -19.69 -4.84
CA ASP A 120 -4.26 -20.49 -5.54
C ASP A 120 -4.21 -20.31 -7.07
N ILE A 121 -4.02 -19.08 -7.54
CA ILE A 121 -4.08 -18.78 -8.99
C ILE A 121 -2.78 -19.09 -9.73
N ARG A 122 -1.66 -19.42 -9.05
CA ARG A 122 -0.37 -19.70 -9.70
C ARG A 122 -0.44 -20.79 -10.78
N GLY A 123 -1.35 -21.75 -10.63
CA GLY A 123 -1.54 -22.85 -11.58
C GLY A 123 -2.61 -22.59 -12.64
N TRP A 124 -3.29 -21.45 -12.61
CA TRP A 124 -4.41 -21.19 -13.51
C TRP A 124 -3.93 -20.92 -14.93
N SER A 125 -4.79 -21.27 -15.88
CA SER A 125 -4.62 -20.91 -17.28
C SER A 125 -5.77 -20.02 -17.74
N SER A 126 -5.49 -19.04 -18.58
CA SER A 126 -6.53 -18.25 -19.23
C SER A 126 -7.24 -19.07 -20.31
N SER A 127 -8.55 -18.86 -20.48
CA SER A 127 -9.35 -19.48 -21.55
C SER A 127 -8.93 -18.98 -22.95
N TYR A 128 -8.18 -17.88 -23.01
CA TYR A 128 -7.63 -17.28 -24.22
C TYR A 128 -6.22 -17.79 -24.53
N ARG A 129 -6.00 -19.10 -24.39
CA ARG A 129 -4.73 -19.81 -24.70
C ARG A 129 -4.44 -19.75 -26.22
N GLY A 130 -4.11 -18.56 -26.73
CA GLY A 130 -3.91 -18.29 -28.15
C GLY A 130 -3.73 -16.82 -28.55
N HIS A 131 -4.03 -15.84 -27.68
CA HIS A 131 -3.80 -14.42 -27.99
C HIS A 131 -2.75 -13.81 -27.06
N SER A 132 -1.50 -14.25 -27.25
CA SER A 132 -0.37 -13.43 -26.82
C SER A 132 -0.37 -12.15 -27.64
N ALA A 133 -0.53 -11.01 -26.96
CA ALA A 133 -0.14 -9.68 -27.39
C ALA A 133 -0.71 -9.16 -28.73
N HIS A 134 -1.92 -8.60 -28.72
CA HIS A 134 -2.20 -7.32 -29.40
C HIS A 134 -3.66 -6.89 -29.16
N TYR A 135 -3.91 -6.11 -28.12
CA TYR A 135 -5.01 -5.14 -28.15
C TYR A 135 -4.51 -3.87 -27.48
N GLY A 136 -4.08 -2.94 -28.32
CA GLY A 136 -4.22 -1.54 -28.01
C GLY A 136 -5.71 -1.21 -28.04
N SER A 137 -6.23 -0.74 -26.91
CA SER A 137 -7.30 0.25 -26.87
C SER A 137 -7.30 0.86 -25.47
N GLY A 138 -7.21 2.18 -25.43
CA GLY A 138 -6.76 2.94 -24.27
C GLY A 138 -7.69 2.87 -23.06
N HIS A 139 -7.09 2.97 -21.88
CA HIS A 139 -7.25 4.15 -21.01
C HIS A 139 -6.42 3.93 -19.73
N HIS A 140 -5.29 4.62 -19.63
CA HIS A 140 -4.62 5.16 -18.43
C HIS A 140 -3.10 5.17 -18.59
N ASP A 141 -2.61 6.38 -18.73
CA ASP A 141 -1.23 6.84 -18.64
C ASP A 141 -0.60 6.45 -17.30
N TYR A 142 0.22 5.39 -17.30
CA TYR A 142 1.32 5.17 -16.36
C TYR A 142 2.42 4.40 -17.09
N GLY A 143 3.23 5.13 -17.85
CA GLY A 143 4.43 4.58 -18.47
C GLY A 143 5.55 4.39 -17.46
N HIS A 144 5.99 3.14 -17.26
CA HIS A 144 7.41 2.81 -17.12
C HIS A 144 7.60 1.30 -17.33
N ALA A 145 7.68 0.88 -18.60
CA ALA A 145 8.06 -0.48 -18.95
C ALA A 145 9.56 -0.68 -18.68
N VAL A 146 9.89 -1.48 -17.67
CA VAL A 146 11.23 -2.06 -17.50
C VAL A 146 11.16 -3.55 -17.81
N HIS A 147 12.14 -3.98 -18.59
CA HIS A 147 12.41 -5.30 -19.13
C HIS A 147 12.29 -6.46 -18.13
N GLY A 148 11.88 -7.64 -18.62
CA GLY A 148 12.31 -8.92 -18.04
C GLY A 148 11.29 -10.06 -18.17
N HIS A 149 11.73 -11.19 -18.74
CA HIS A 149 11.04 -12.47 -18.76
C HIS A 149 10.38 -12.80 -17.40
N GLY A 150 9.05 -12.85 -17.31
CA GLY A 150 8.35 -13.25 -16.08
C GLY A 150 7.06 -12.49 -15.73
N TYR A 151 6.62 -11.53 -16.55
CA TYR A 151 5.31 -10.90 -16.36
C TYR A 151 4.21 -11.86 -16.80
N GLY A 152 3.51 -12.44 -15.82
CA GLY A 152 2.39 -13.34 -16.03
C GLY A 152 1.26 -12.73 -16.86
N ASP A 153 0.21 -13.53 -17.05
CA ASP A 153 -1.00 -13.17 -17.78
C ASP A 153 -1.68 -11.88 -17.27
N ALA A 154 -2.76 -11.47 -17.94
CA ALA A 154 -3.49 -10.25 -17.60
C ALA A 154 -3.97 -10.22 -16.14
N LEU A 155 -4.30 -11.39 -15.57
CA LEU A 155 -4.69 -11.53 -14.17
C LEU A 155 -3.51 -11.23 -13.24
N THR A 156 -2.35 -11.85 -13.48
CA THR A 156 -1.13 -11.62 -12.69
C THR A 156 -0.76 -10.13 -12.63
N ARG A 157 -0.86 -9.41 -13.75
CA ARG A 157 -0.58 -7.97 -13.77
C ARG A 157 -1.57 -7.15 -12.95
N LYS A 158 -2.87 -7.50 -13.00
CA LYS A 158 -3.90 -6.81 -12.23
C LYS A 158 -3.74 -7.07 -10.73
N MET A 159 -3.41 -8.30 -10.34
CA MET A 159 -3.11 -8.65 -8.94
C MET A 159 -1.98 -7.79 -8.37
N ARG A 160 -0.87 -7.63 -9.10
CA ARG A 160 0.23 -6.75 -8.66
C ARG A 160 -0.18 -5.30 -8.39
N TYR A 161 -1.14 -4.75 -9.14
CA TYR A 161 -1.64 -3.40 -8.87
C TYR A 161 -2.47 -3.33 -7.59
N VAL A 162 -3.24 -4.37 -7.29
CA VAL A 162 -3.98 -4.48 -6.02
C VAL A 162 -3.01 -4.57 -4.85
N GLU A 163 -2.03 -5.47 -4.91
CA GLU A 163 -1.00 -5.64 -3.87
C GLU A 163 -0.25 -4.33 -3.60
N GLN A 164 0.24 -3.68 -4.66
CA GLN A 164 0.97 -2.42 -4.52
C GLN A 164 0.10 -1.33 -3.88
N THR A 165 -1.16 -1.21 -4.30
CA THR A 165 -2.09 -0.21 -3.74
C THR A 165 -2.42 -0.53 -2.28
N LEU A 166 -2.62 -1.81 -1.95
CA LEU A 166 -2.86 -2.27 -0.58
C LEU A 166 -1.69 -1.93 0.33
N HIS A 167 -0.46 -2.26 -0.07
CA HIS A 167 0.73 -2.00 0.74
C HIS A 167 1.00 -0.51 0.90
N HIS A 168 0.75 0.33 -0.12
CA HIS A 168 0.81 1.78 0.03
C HIS A 168 -0.22 2.30 1.04
N LEU A 169 -1.46 1.81 0.97
CA LEU A 169 -2.51 2.19 1.91
C LEU A 169 -2.16 1.76 3.35
N MET A 170 -1.63 0.54 3.51
CA MET A 170 -1.16 0.03 4.80
C MET A 170 -0.03 0.91 5.36
N ALA A 171 0.95 1.27 4.54
CA ALA A 171 2.07 2.13 4.95
C ALA A 171 1.58 3.51 5.42
N ASP A 172 0.66 4.14 4.68
CA ASP A 172 0.10 5.44 5.04
C ASP A 172 -0.79 5.39 6.29
N TYR A 173 -1.46 4.25 6.52
CA TYR A 173 -2.24 4.01 7.74
C TYR A 173 -1.37 3.64 8.95
N GLY A 174 -0.10 3.29 8.72
CA GLY A 174 0.82 2.81 9.76
C GLY A 174 0.67 1.32 10.10
N VAL A 175 0.02 0.54 9.23
CA VAL A 175 -0.11 -0.92 9.33
C VAL A 175 1.09 -1.57 8.65
N LYS A 176 1.75 -2.52 9.33
CA LYS A 176 2.85 -3.29 8.75
C LYS A 176 2.28 -4.51 8.02
N SER A 177 2.74 -4.81 6.80
CA SER A 177 2.41 -6.12 6.19
C SER A 177 3.04 -7.24 7.00
N GLN A 178 2.32 -8.36 7.13
CA GLN A 178 2.83 -9.54 7.86
C GLN A 178 4.03 -10.18 7.15
N LEU A 179 4.24 -9.92 5.85
CA LEU A 179 5.37 -10.46 5.10
C LEU A 179 6.68 -9.66 5.27
N VAL A 180 6.62 -8.41 5.75
CA VAL A 180 7.83 -7.58 5.98
C VAL A 180 8.60 -8.01 7.25
N GLU A 181 7.98 -8.83 8.11
CA GLU A 181 8.66 -9.44 9.27
C GLU A 181 9.35 -10.78 8.96
N GLN A 182 9.65 -11.04 7.69
CA GLN A 182 10.61 -12.06 7.25
C GLN A 182 11.74 -11.44 6.41
N GLU A 183 12.42 -10.42 6.95
CA GLU A 183 13.84 -10.26 6.61
C GLU A 183 14.63 -11.43 7.21
N PRO A 184 15.52 -12.10 6.46
CA PRO A 184 16.33 -13.19 6.97
C PRO A 184 17.52 -12.67 7.79
N HIS A 185 17.32 -11.76 8.74
CA HIS A 185 18.42 -11.20 9.53
C HIS A 185 18.00 -10.91 10.98
N SER A 186 18.09 -11.94 11.83
CA SER A 186 18.64 -11.84 13.19
C SER A 186 18.77 -13.24 13.79
N ALA A 187 19.72 -14.03 13.28
CA ALA A 187 20.38 -14.96 14.17
C ALA A 187 21.04 -14.12 15.28
N PRO A 188 20.84 -14.45 16.57
CA PRO A 188 21.55 -13.76 17.64
C PRO A 188 23.06 -13.82 17.36
N PRO A 189 23.82 -12.75 17.67
CA PRO A 189 25.27 -12.77 17.48
C PRO A 189 25.84 -14.02 18.16
N PRO A 190 26.75 -14.76 17.50
CA PRO A 190 27.37 -15.91 18.12
C PRO A 190 28.02 -15.45 19.44
N PRO A 191 27.93 -16.25 20.52
CA PRO A 191 28.57 -15.90 21.78
C PRO A 191 30.05 -15.61 21.53
N ALA A 192 30.49 -14.42 21.92
CA ALA A 192 31.88 -14.00 21.80
C ALA A 192 32.75 -14.96 22.62
N GLY A 193 33.41 -15.92 21.96
CA GLY A 193 34.30 -16.84 22.68
C GLY A 193 34.70 -18.14 22.01
N LEU A 194 34.62 -18.31 20.69
CA LEU A 194 35.22 -19.48 20.03
C LEU A 194 36.33 -19.06 19.06
N PRO A 195 37.57 -19.60 19.21
CA PRO A 195 38.68 -19.24 18.34
C PRO A 195 38.44 -19.71 16.90
N PRO A 196 38.97 -18.99 15.90
CA PRO A 196 38.75 -19.33 14.50
C PRO A 196 39.32 -20.71 14.17
N ALA A 197 38.49 -21.55 13.53
CA ALA A 197 38.90 -22.82 12.96
C ALA A 197 40.07 -22.58 11.98
N VAL A 198 41.23 -23.13 12.31
CA VAL A 198 42.40 -23.10 11.44
C VAL A 198 42.07 -23.92 10.19
N ASN A 199 42.16 -23.28 9.02
CA ASN A 199 42.13 -23.93 7.73
C ASN A 199 43.36 -24.85 7.61
N GLY A 200 43.15 -26.13 7.90
CA GLY A 200 44.14 -27.20 7.78
C GLY A 200 44.20 -27.74 6.35
N VAL A 201 45.17 -27.22 5.61
CA VAL A 201 45.78 -27.74 4.39
C VAL A 201 45.86 -29.27 4.36
N VAL A 202 45.49 -29.86 3.22
CA VAL A 202 45.71 -31.28 2.88
C VAL A 202 47.21 -31.62 2.88
N PRO A 203 47.62 -32.79 3.42
CA PRO A 203 48.73 -33.49 2.80
C PRO A 203 48.43 -34.97 2.51
N LEU A 204 48.65 -35.31 1.24
CA LEU A 204 49.05 -36.64 0.75
C LEU A 204 50.39 -37.05 1.39
N LEU A 205 50.48 -38.26 1.97
CA LEU A 205 51.67 -39.13 2.09
C LEU A 205 51.26 -40.39 2.89
N ARG A 206 51.00 -41.54 2.25
CA ARG A 206 51.97 -42.61 1.92
C ARG A 206 52.77 -43.09 3.14
N THR A 207 52.44 -44.28 3.64
CA THR A 207 53.36 -45.14 4.40
C THR A 207 53.31 -46.59 3.89
N PRO A 208 54.42 -47.34 4.00
CA PRO A 208 54.56 -48.71 3.48
C PRO A 208 54.38 -49.80 4.58
N ILE A 209 54.08 -51.00 4.08
CA ILE A 209 54.41 -52.37 4.55
C ILE A 209 55.09 -52.51 5.93
N ASN A 210 54.43 -53.25 6.84
CA ASN A 210 54.89 -54.57 7.31
C ASN A 210 53.68 -55.43 7.71
#